data_AF-A0A8R2H6D8-F1
#
_entry.id   AF-A0A8R2H6D8-F1
#
_cell.length_a   1.000
_cell.length_b   1.000
_cell.length_c   1.000
_cell.angle_alpha   90.00
_cell.angle_beta   90.00
_cell.angle_gamma   90.00
#
_symmetry.space_group_name_H-M   'P 1'
#
loop_
_entity.id
_entity.type
_entity.pdbx_description
1 polymer ?
#
loop_
_entity_poly.entity_id
_entity_poly.type
_entity_poly.pdbx_seq_one_letter_code
_entity_poly.pdbx_strand_id
1 'polypeptide(L)'
;MFLSYGTVAMFAFTILLNFFFLNSPVKSLETGTIYFACQDCLNDACHKDRNRPCMTRYDGTFLCFTCEIDYGNNQYYTFDECKTGCTNSTKICICTGMCFVCIAREFLENGGYLEECDLRTEQERTITCK
;
A
#
# COMPACT_ATOMS: atom_id res chain seq x y z
N MET A 1 21.93 -4.40 -42.76
CA MET A 1 22.13 -3.42 -41.67
C MET A 1 21.86 -4.16 -40.37
N PHE A 2 22.90 -4.75 -39.78
CA PHE A 2 22.77 -5.52 -38.54
C PHE A 2 22.76 -4.51 -37.40
N LEU A 3 21.59 -4.32 -36.78
CA LEU A 3 21.49 -3.65 -35.48
C LEU A 3 22.49 -4.36 -34.57
N SER A 4 23.51 -3.63 -34.09
CA SER A 4 24.56 -4.19 -33.25
C SER A 4 23.90 -4.87 -32.05
N TYR A 5 24.36 -6.06 -31.69
CA TYR A 5 23.77 -6.90 -30.64
C TYR A 5 23.48 -6.15 -29.33
N GLY A 6 24.22 -5.08 -29.03
CA GLY A 6 23.97 -4.21 -27.88
C GLY A 6 22.65 -3.44 -27.94
N THR A 7 22.19 -3.01 -29.12
CA THR A 7 20.92 -2.28 -29.27
C THR A 7 19.69 -3.17 -29.04
N VAL A 8 19.78 -4.44 -29.45
CA VAL A 8 18.71 -5.42 -29.24
C VAL A 8 18.59 -5.79 -27.76
N ALA A 9 19.72 -5.96 -27.08
CA ALA A 9 19.75 -6.23 -25.65
C ALA A 9 19.12 -5.08 -24.84
N MET A 10 19.52 -3.82 -25.11
CA MET A 10 18.99 -2.65 -24.41
C MET A 10 17.47 -2.50 -24.59
N PHE A 11 16.95 -2.77 -25.79
CA PHE A 11 15.51 -2.75 -26.05
C PHE A 11 14.77 -3.83 -25.26
N ALA A 12 15.31 -5.06 -25.22
CA ALA A 12 14.73 -6.15 -24.44
C ALA A 12 14.70 -5.84 -22.94
N PHE A 13 15.80 -5.29 -22.39
CA PHE A 13 15.85 -4.86 -20.99
C PHE A 13 14.85 -3.74 -20.68
N THR A 14 14.67 -2.78 -21.59
CA THR A 14 13.74 -1.66 -21.40
C THR A 14 12.28 -2.14 -21.42
N ILE A 15 11.95 -3.08 -22.30
CA ILE A 15 10.61 -3.69 -22.37
C ILE A 15 10.32 -4.54 -21.12
N LEU A 16 11.30 -5.35 -20.68
CA LEU A 16 11.16 -6.16 -19.46
C LEU A 16 10.97 -5.27 -18.22
N LEU A 17 11.80 -4.23 -18.05
CA LEU A 17 11.66 -3.28 -16.95
C LEU A 17 10.29 -2.58 -16.96
N ASN A 18 9.82 -2.11 -18.12
CA ASN A 18 8.48 -1.52 -18.22
C ASN A 18 7.37 -2.50 -17.85
N PHE A 19 7.49 -3.78 -18.21
CA PHE A 19 6.50 -4.79 -17.88
C PHE A 19 6.42 -5.08 -16.37
N PHE A 20 7.56 -5.09 -15.66
CA PHE A 20 7.59 -5.24 -14.20
C PHE A 20 7.09 -4.00 -13.45
N PHE A 21 7.40 -2.78 -13.94
CA PHE A 21 6.91 -1.53 -13.34
C PHE A 21 5.40 -1.34 -13.53
N LEU A 22 4.83 -1.77 -14.66
CA LEU A 22 3.39 -1.62 -14.95
C LEU A 22 2.52 -2.69 -14.27
N ASN A 23 3.06 -3.88 -13.99
CA ASN A 23 2.31 -5.01 -13.43
C ASN A 23 2.66 -5.34 -11.96
N SER A 24 3.15 -4.39 -11.17
CA SER A 24 3.29 -4.59 -9.72
C SER A 24 1.89 -4.76 -9.09
N PRO A 25 1.47 -5.97 -8.70
CA PRO A 25 0.05 -6.31 -8.57
C PRO A 25 -0.45 -6.32 -7.13
N VAL A 26 0.36 -5.89 -6.15
CA VAL A 26 -0.07 -5.75 -4.76
C VAL A 26 0.49 -4.45 -4.20
N LYS A 27 -0.24 -3.37 -4.47
CA LYS A 27 -0.05 -2.11 -3.74
C LYS A 27 -1.06 -2.13 -2.61
N SER A 28 -0.72 -1.63 -1.42
CA SER A 28 -1.83 -1.17 -0.59
C SER A 28 -2.52 -0.10 -1.41
N LEU A 29 -3.77 -0.31 -1.80
CA LEU A 29 -4.65 0.81 -2.11
C LEU A 29 -4.86 1.57 -0.81
N GLU A 30 -3.87 2.41 -0.46
CA GLU A 30 -4.04 3.56 0.41
C GLU A 30 -5.06 4.46 -0.26
N THR A 31 -6.30 4.08 -0.04
CA THR A 31 -7.47 4.85 -0.40
C THR A 31 -7.74 5.76 0.77
N GLY A 32 -8.26 6.94 0.49
CA GLY A 32 -8.52 7.86 1.56
C GLY A 32 -9.11 9.14 1.05
N THR A 33 -9.73 9.86 1.96
CA THR A 33 -10.26 11.17 1.68
C THR A 33 -9.26 12.21 2.14
N ILE A 34 -8.94 13.13 1.23
CA ILE A 34 -8.06 14.26 1.51
C ILE A 34 -8.93 15.45 1.91
N TYR A 35 -8.56 16.09 3.01
CA TYR A 35 -9.22 17.25 3.58
C TYR A 35 -8.25 18.43 3.63
N PHE A 36 -8.76 19.62 3.38
CA PHE A 36 -7.96 20.84 3.53
C PHE A 36 -7.79 21.23 5.00
N ALA A 37 -8.83 21.08 5.83
CA ALA A 37 -8.77 21.36 7.26
C ALA A 37 -8.80 20.08 8.09
N CYS A 38 -8.02 20.06 9.18
CA CYS A 38 -7.98 18.90 10.07
C CYS A 38 -9.35 18.60 10.68
N GLN A 39 -10.12 19.65 10.99
CA GLN A 39 -11.46 19.50 11.57
C GLN A 39 -12.43 18.80 10.62
N ASP A 40 -12.28 18.97 9.31
CA ASP A 40 -13.12 18.27 8.35
C ASP A 40 -12.82 16.76 8.38
N CYS A 41 -11.54 16.40 8.45
CA CYS A 41 -11.13 15.01 8.61
C CYS A 41 -11.64 14.39 9.92
N LEU A 42 -11.50 15.10 11.05
CA LEU A 42 -11.95 14.63 12.36
C LEU A 42 -13.48 14.51 12.47
N ASN A 43 -14.22 15.28 11.67
CA ASN A 43 -15.69 15.22 11.67
C ASN A 43 -16.27 14.25 10.65
N ASP A 44 -15.46 13.71 9.76
CA ASP A 44 -15.88 12.74 8.76
C ASP A 44 -16.18 11.36 9.36
N ALA A 45 -17.04 10.59 8.69
CA ALA A 45 -17.34 9.20 9.02
C ALA A 45 -16.10 8.30 9.03
N CYS A 46 -15.08 8.60 8.22
CA CYS A 46 -13.81 7.90 8.22
C CYS A 46 -13.14 7.93 9.61
N HIS A 47 -13.13 9.10 10.27
CA HIS A 47 -12.63 9.19 11.64
C HIS A 47 -13.67 8.75 12.66
N LYS A 48 -14.90 9.29 12.60
CA LYS A 48 -15.92 9.08 13.64
C LYS A 48 -16.46 7.66 13.69
N ASP A 49 -16.81 7.10 12.56
CA ASP A 49 -17.55 5.83 12.49
C ASP A 49 -16.59 4.66 12.31
N ARG A 50 -15.53 4.87 11.52
CA ARG A 50 -14.53 3.84 11.22
C ARG A 50 -13.28 3.91 12.11
N ASN A 51 -13.22 4.88 13.03
CA ASN A 51 -12.13 5.11 13.97
C ASN A 51 -10.75 5.16 13.27
N ARG A 52 -10.69 5.77 12.09
CA ARG A 52 -9.46 5.88 11.30
C ARG A 52 -8.70 7.16 11.62
N PRO A 53 -7.36 7.12 11.64
CA PRO A 53 -6.55 8.27 11.98
C PRO A 53 -6.59 9.34 10.88
N CYS A 54 -6.59 10.61 11.30
CA CYS A 54 -6.36 11.76 10.45
C CYS A 54 -4.90 12.17 10.51
N MET A 55 -4.20 12.08 9.39
CA MET A 55 -2.76 12.33 9.30
C MET A 55 -2.45 13.53 8.43
N THR A 56 -1.48 14.34 8.84
CA THR A 56 -0.99 15.45 8.03
C THR A 56 -0.11 14.94 6.89
N ARG A 57 -0.34 15.47 5.69
CA ARG A 57 0.42 15.23 4.47
C ARG A 57 1.48 16.31 4.27
N TYR A 58 2.46 16.04 3.41
CA TYR A 58 3.59 16.94 3.14
C TYR A 58 3.17 18.28 2.51
N ASP A 59 1.98 18.33 1.91
CA ASP A 59 1.38 19.52 1.28
C ASP A 59 0.52 20.36 2.25
N GLY A 60 0.49 19.98 3.54
CA GLY A 60 -0.32 20.66 4.57
C GLY A 60 -1.80 20.26 4.56
N THR A 61 -2.20 19.31 3.71
CA THR A 61 -3.55 18.71 3.74
C THR A 61 -3.60 17.53 4.72
N PHE A 62 -4.79 17.02 4.99
CA PHE A 62 -5.03 15.94 5.94
C PHE A 62 -5.60 14.72 5.21
N LEU A 63 -5.13 13.52 5.57
CA LEU A 63 -5.58 12.25 5.01
C LEU A 63 -6.27 11.43 6.10
N CYS A 64 -7.49 10.97 5.80
CA CYS A 64 -8.03 9.80 6.47
C CYS A 64 -7.84 8.60 5.54
N PHE A 65 -6.92 7.70 5.89
CA PHE A 65 -6.61 6.54 5.05
C PHE A 65 -7.43 5.31 5.44
N THR A 66 -7.68 4.47 4.45
CA THR A 66 -8.37 3.21 4.56
C THR A 66 -7.60 2.10 3.86
N CYS A 67 -7.54 0.94 4.51
CA CYS A 67 -7.00 -0.30 3.96
C CYS A 67 -8.14 -1.09 3.32
N GLU A 68 -8.56 -0.69 2.11
CA GLU A 68 -9.60 -1.38 1.35
C GLU A 68 -9.08 -2.66 0.66
N ILE A 69 -9.96 -3.59 0.31
CA ILE A 69 -9.57 -4.83 -0.36
C ILE A 69 -8.94 -4.51 -1.72
N ASP A 70 -7.74 -5.04 -1.98
CA ASP A 70 -7.04 -4.85 -3.25
C ASP A 70 -6.85 -6.18 -4.00
N TYR A 71 -7.27 -6.23 -5.26
CA TYR A 71 -7.26 -7.44 -6.11
C TYR A 71 -7.77 -8.73 -5.43
N GLY A 72 -8.74 -8.60 -4.52
CA GLY A 72 -9.29 -9.74 -3.77
C GLY A 72 -8.45 -10.19 -2.56
N ASN A 73 -7.38 -9.48 -2.24
CA ASN A 73 -6.61 -9.67 -1.01
C ASN A 73 -7.15 -8.75 0.09
N ASN A 74 -7.46 -9.36 1.24
CA ASN A 74 -7.87 -8.61 2.41
C ASN A 74 -6.70 -7.77 2.94
N GLN A 75 -7.00 -6.52 3.29
CA GLN A 75 -6.07 -5.59 3.92
C GLN A 75 -6.51 -5.28 5.35
N TYR A 76 -5.53 -4.95 6.19
CA TYR A 76 -5.69 -4.76 7.63
C TYR A 76 -4.84 -3.58 8.10
N TYR A 77 -5.20 -2.96 9.22
CA TYR A 77 -4.49 -1.78 9.74
C TYR A 77 -3.36 -2.16 10.69
N THR A 78 -3.46 -3.36 11.27
CA THR A 78 -2.45 -3.92 12.17
C THR A 78 -2.01 -5.31 11.74
N PHE A 79 -0.80 -5.69 12.14
CA PHE A 79 -0.27 -7.01 11.86
C PHE A 79 -1.05 -8.12 12.58
N ASP A 80 -1.57 -7.85 13.78
CA ASP A 80 -2.34 -8.83 14.55
C ASP A 80 -3.75 -9.04 13.98
N GLU A 81 -4.41 -7.98 13.52
CA GLU A 81 -5.64 -8.09 12.72
C GLU A 81 -5.39 -8.94 11.47
N CYS A 82 -4.28 -8.68 10.77
CA CYS A 82 -3.92 -9.47 9.60
C CYS A 82 -3.72 -10.94 9.97
N LYS A 83 -2.91 -11.27 10.98
CA LYS A 83 -2.68 -12.67 11.39
C LYS A 83 -3.97 -13.38 11.78
N THR A 84 -4.88 -12.67 12.42
CA THR A 84 -6.18 -13.22 12.84
C THR A 84 -7.09 -13.47 11.64
N GLY A 85 -7.11 -12.56 10.66
CA GLY A 85 -7.91 -12.69 9.44
C GLY A 85 -7.30 -13.58 8.36
N CYS A 86 -5.98 -13.75 8.35
CA CYS A 86 -5.21 -14.52 7.38
C CYS A 86 -4.98 -15.95 7.87
N THR A 87 -6.03 -16.76 7.88
CA THR A 87 -6.01 -18.12 8.43
C THR A 87 -5.43 -19.18 7.50
N ASN A 88 -5.23 -18.86 6.22
CA ASN A 88 -4.70 -19.80 5.24
C ASN A 88 -3.18 -19.96 5.41
N SER A 89 -2.71 -21.19 5.63
CA SER A 89 -1.29 -21.51 5.85
C SER A 89 -0.38 -21.25 4.64
N THR A 90 -0.93 -21.15 3.43
CA THR A 90 -0.17 -20.78 2.23
C THR A 90 -0.07 -19.26 2.02
N LYS A 91 -0.76 -18.48 2.86
CA LYS A 91 -0.70 -17.02 2.86
C LYS A 91 0.14 -16.49 4.02
N ILE A 92 0.63 -15.27 3.86
CA ILE A 92 1.41 -14.55 4.85
C ILE A 92 0.94 -13.11 4.92
N CYS A 93 0.99 -12.55 6.12
CA CYS A 93 0.74 -11.14 6.37
C CYS A 93 2.01 -10.34 6.14
N ILE A 94 1.95 -9.38 5.23
CA ILE A 94 3.06 -8.48 4.93
C ILE A 94 2.55 -7.06 4.89
N CYS A 95 3.42 -6.14 5.30
CA CYS A 95 3.16 -4.71 5.19
C CYS A 95 3.44 -4.20 3.78
N THR A 96 2.55 -3.36 3.26
CA THR A 96 2.67 -2.65 1.99
C THR A 96 2.03 -1.28 2.20
N GLY A 97 2.78 -0.20 1.97
CA GLY A 97 2.40 1.16 2.39
C GLY A 97 2.06 1.22 3.89
N MET A 98 0.90 1.79 4.22
CA MET A 98 0.36 1.91 5.58
C MET A 98 -0.53 0.73 6.02
N CYS A 99 -0.66 -0.31 5.20
CA CYS A 99 -1.57 -1.43 5.41
C CYS A 99 -0.85 -2.78 5.47
N PHE A 100 -1.52 -3.78 6.03
CA PHE A 100 -1.08 -5.17 6.02
C PHE A 100 -1.96 -5.98 5.09
N VAL A 101 -1.36 -6.68 4.14
CA VAL A 101 -2.03 -7.54 3.17
C VAL A 101 -1.83 -9.01 3.51
N CYS A 102 -2.89 -9.81 3.35
CA CYS A 102 -2.82 -11.28 3.42
C CYS A 102 -2.67 -11.87 2.00
N ILE A 103 -1.44 -12.20 1.61
CA ILE A 103 -1.09 -12.64 0.25
C ILE A 103 -0.47 -14.03 0.23
N ALA A 104 -0.53 -14.72 -0.92
CA ALA A 104 0.12 -16.01 -1.09
C ALA A 104 1.64 -15.90 -0.92
N ARG A 105 2.26 -16.83 -0.19
CA ARG A 105 3.72 -16.88 -0.04
C ARG A 105 4.44 -17.07 -1.38
N GLU A 106 3.85 -17.89 -2.25
CA GLU A 106 4.35 -18.15 -3.61
C GLU A 106 4.54 -16.86 -4.42
N PHE A 107 3.71 -15.84 -4.19
CA PHE A 107 3.86 -14.55 -4.85
C PHE A 107 5.22 -13.91 -4.57
N LEU A 108 5.71 -14.01 -3.33
CA LEU A 108 6.99 -13.46 -2.91
C LEU A 108 8.15 -14.28 -3.45
N GLU A 109 8.02 -15.61 -3.39
CA GLU A 109 9.03 -16.55 -3.87
C GLU A 109 9.27 -16.41 -5.38
N ASN A 110 8.23 -16.02 -6.13
CA ASN A 110 8.31 -15.74 -7.56
C ASN A 110 8.77 -14.30 -7.89
N GLY A 111 9.30 -13.55 -6.92
CA GLY A 111 9.81 -12.20 -7.12
C GLY A 111 8.72 -11.12 -7.21
N GLY A 112 7.56 -11.37 -6.62
CA GLY A 112 6.49 -10.38 -6.50
C GLY A 112 6.98 -9.11 -5.81
N TYR A 113 6.76 -7.98 -6.46
CA TYR A 113 7.11 -6.67 -5.91
C TYR A 113 6.01 -6.18 -4.96
N LEU A 114 6.42 -5.70 -3.80
CA LEU A 114 5.55 -5.05 -2.82
C LEU A 114 6.00 -3.59 -2.66
N GLU A 115 5.03 -2.72 -2.41
CA GLU A 115 5.33 -1.36 -2.01
C GLU A 115 6.07 -1.34 -0.66
N GLU A 116 6.94 -0.35 -0.48
CA GLU A 116 7.71 -0.21 0.74
C GLU A 116 6.77 0.03 1.93
N CYS A 117 7.10 -0.56 3.07
CA CYS A 117 6.29 -0.47 4.26
C CYS A 117 6.49 0.89 4.93
N ASP A 118 5.45 1.74 4.95
CA ASP A 118 5.41 3.01 5.67
C ASP A 118 4.46 2.90 6.87
N LEU A 119 4.87 2.11 7.87
CA LEU A 119 4.17 2.09 9.15
C LEU A 119 4.60 3.29 9.98
N ARG A 120 3.97 4.44 9.72
CA ARG A 120 4.02 5.57 10.63
C ARG A 120 3.79 5.10 12.07
N THR A 121 4.57 5.62 13.01
CA THR A 121 4.47 5.26 14.43
C THR A 121 3.07 5.51 14.97
N GLU A 122 2.65 4.82 16.04
CA GLU A 122 1.34 5.12 16.69
C GLU A 122 1.20 6.60 17.02
N GLN A 123 2.30 7.27 17.38
CA GLN A 123 2.34 8.70 17.67
C GLN A 123 2.11 9.58 16.43
N GLU A 124 2.46 9.12 15.23
CA GLU A 124 2.18 9.79 13.96
C GLU A 124 0.79 9.48 13.41
N ARG A 125 0.23 8.31 13.75
CA ARG A 125 -1.18 7.94 13.48
C ARG A 125 -2.15 8.61 14.46
N THR A 126 -1.72 8.94 15.67
CA THR A 126 -2.55 9.63 16.66
C THR A 126 -2.52 11.14 16.37
N ILE A 127 -3.54 11.62 15.65
CA ILE A 127 -3.90 13.03 15.39
C ILE A 127 -2.72 14.02 15.54
N THR A 128 -2.00 14.26 14.44
CA THR A 128 -1.07 15.40 14.35
C THR A 128 -1.73 16.53 13.56
N CYS A 129 -2.90 17.00 14.01
CA CYS A 129 -3.37 18.34 13.68
C CYS A 129 -2.39 19.35 14.33
N LYS A 130 -1.26 19.62 13.67
CA LYS A 130 -0.34 20.69 14.09
C LYS A 130 -0.69 21.98 13.39
#